data_AF-A0AAD7EKE0-F1
#
_entry.id   AF-A0AAD7EKE0-F1
#
_cell.length_a   1.000
_cell.length_b   1.000
_cell.length_c   1.000
_cell.angle_alpha   90.00
_cell.angle_beta   90.00
_cell.angle_gamma   90.00
#
_symmetry.space_group_name_H-M   'P 1'
#
loop_
_entity.id
_entity.type
_entity.pdbx_description
1 polymer ?
#
loop_
_entity_poly.entity_id
_entity_poly.type
_entity_poly.pdbx_seq_one_letter_code
_entity_poly.pdbx_strand_id
1 'polypeptide(L)'
;MGICYNDGCLNQTDQQCSNCKLATYCSTACQKKGSLCTQRTLPGCEMNRILREHQEKEEVKPVERPRTTHCTGCNTKYSQDYEAEEECPDCGYSACESCVSDTSSGSCYCQNSNFGRLYCEMNPRWYHMSSRTGRSYKGDRHPEEDEEEDAFEKKARQCGNCKETRLCLRKEYC
;
A
#
# COMPACT_ATOMS: atom_id res chain seq x y z
N MET A 1 9.83 -12.76 15.90
CA MET A 1 11.30 -12.75 16.03
C MET A 1 11.84 -13.98 15.33
N GLY A 2 12.92 -13.85 14.54
CA GLY A 2 13.51 -14.95 13.77
C GLY A 2 14.78 -15.52 14.44
N ILE A 3 15.33 -16.58 13.85
CA ILE A 3 16.63 -17.17 14.22
C ILE A 3 17.69 -16.68 13.22
N CYS A 4 18.89 -16.39 13.71
CA CYS A 4 20.01 -15.91 12.89
C CYS A 4 20.34 -16.89 11.75
N TYR A 5 20.39 -16.38 10.51
CA TYR A 5 20.71 -17.14 9.29
C TYR A 5 22.21 -17.46 9.11
N ASN A 6 23.00 -17.35 10.16
CA ASN A 6 24.41 -17.76 10.11
C ASN A 6 24.49 -19.19 10.65
N ASP A 7 25.01 -20.12 9.85
CA ASP A 7 25.10 -21.53 10.24
C ASP A 7 25.82 -21.67 11.60
N GLY A 8 25.16 -22.36 12.53
CA GLY A 8 25.65 -22.54 13.90
C GLY A 8 25.36 -21.38 14.87
N CYS A 9 24.66 -20.32 14.44
CA CYS A 9 24.22 -19.24 15.33
C CYS A 9 22.73 -19.40 15.67
N LEU A 10 22.44 -19.74 16.94
CA LEU A 10 21.07 -19.92 17.44
C LEU A 10 20.50 -18.65 18.12
N ASN A 11 21.21 -17.53 18.01
CA ASN A 11 20.76 -16.29 18.61
C ASN A 11 19.50 -15.76 17.90
N GLN A 12 18.62 -15.14 18.68
CA GLN A 12 17.52 -14.37 18.14
C GLN A 12 18.05 -13.17 17.34
N THR A 13 17.28 -12.77 16.35
CA THR A 13 17.64 -11.67 15.44
C THR A 13 16.56 -10.62 15.36
N ASP A 14 17.03 -9.39 15.38
CA ASP A 14 16.33 -8.13 15.15
C ASP A 14 16.84 -7.40 13.89
N GLN A 15 18.00 -7.79 13.34
CA GLN A 15 18.61 -7.14 12.17
C GLN A 15 18.33 -7.91 10.88
N GLN A 16 18.02 -7.18 9.80
CA GLN A 16 17.86 -7.73 8.46
C GLN A 16 19.12 -7.52 7.60
N CYS A 17 19.38 -8.42 6.63
CA CYS A 17 20.49 -8.32 5.69
C CYS A 17 20.45 -6.95 5.00
N SER A 18 21.54 -6.18 5.10
CA SER A 18 21.61 -4.82 4.57
C SER A 18 21.30 -4.70 3.08
N ASN A 19 21.54 -5.76 2.29
CA ASN A 19 21.23 -5.82 0.85
C ASN A 19 19.79 -6.29 0.58
N CYS A 20 19.48 -7.57 0.82
CA CYS A 20 18.21 -8.14 0.39
C CYS A 20 17.06 -7.97 1.39
N LYS A 21 17.33 -7.52 2.63
CA LYS A 21 16.41 -7.41 3.79
C LYS A 21 15.55 -8.65 4.10
N LEU A 22 15.83 -9.79 3.47
CA LEU A 22 15.08 -11.04 3.67
C LEU A 22 15.71 -11.91 4.75
N ALA A 23 17.02 -12.15 4.67
CA ALA A 23 17.73 -12.89 5.71
C ALA A 23 17.86 -12.03 6.97
N THR A 24 17.78 -12.66 8.14
CA THR A 24 17.90 -12.00 9.44
C THR A 24 19.16 -12.48 10.17
N TYR A 25 19.89 -11.55 10.78
CA TYR A 25 21.16 -11.80 11.46
C TYR A 25 21.15 -11.15 12.84
N CYS A 26 21.80 -11.77 13.83
CA CYS A 26 21.91 -11.16 15.16
C CYS A 26 23.02 -10.10 15.25
N SER A 27 23.87 -9.99 14.21
CA SER A 27 24.93 -8.99 14.12
C SER A 27 25.46 -8.85 12.69
N THR A 28 26.14 -7.74 12.42
CA THR A 28 26.88 -7.52 11.16
C THR A 28 28.00 -8.55 10.96
N ALA A 29 28.58 -9.08 12.04
CA ALA A 29 29.58 -10.15 11.98
C ALA A 29 28.96 -11.46 11.49
N CYS A 30 27.76 -11.82 11.99
CA CYS A 30 27.00 -12.97 11.50
C CYS A 30 26.54 -12.76 10.05
N GLN A 31 26.16 -11.55 9.65
CA GLN A 31 25.84 -11.25 8.26
C GLN A 31 27.05 -11.47 7.33
N LYS A 32 28.26 -11.06 7.74
CA LYS A 32 29.49 -11.25 6.96
C LYS A 32 29.94 -12.72 6.87
N LYS A 33 29.64 -13.51 7.89
CA LYS A 33 29.96 -14.95 7.94
C LYS A 33 28.89 -15.83 7.29
N GLY A 34 27.65 -15.36 7.27
CA GLY A 34 26.51 -16.09 6.70
C GLY A 34 26.66 -16.28 5.20
N SER A 35 26.82 -17.54 4.79
CA SER A 35 26.96 -17.99 3.40
C SER A 35 25.86 -17.47 2.47
N LEU A 36 24.66 -17.23 3.00
CA LEU A 36 23.48 -16.84 2.23
C LEU A 36 23.54 -15.45 1.57
N CYS A 37 24.15 -14.46 2.24
CA CYS A 37 24.26 -13.09 1.69
C CYS A 37 25.68 -12.79 1.15
N THR A 38 26.74 -13.46 1.62
CA THR A 38 28.14 -13.08 1.28
C THR A 38 28.76 -13.79 0.10
N GLN A 39 28.34 -15.00 -0.25
CA GLN A 39 29.01 -15.74 -1.32
C GLN A 39 28.57 -15.35 -2.74
N ARG A 40 27.68 -14.35 -2.91
CA ARG A 40 27.10 -13.96 -4.24
C ARG A 40 26.48 -15.14 -5.03
N THR A 41 26.33 -16.31 -4.42
CA THR A 41 25.94 -17.57 -5.07
C THR A 41 24.51 -17.99 -4.80
N LEU A 42 23.76 -17.32 -3.92
CA LEU A 42 22.31 -17.46 -3.95
C LEU A 42 21.73 -16.56 -5.02
N PRO A 43 21.04 -17.15 -6.03
CA PRO A 43 20.32 -16.40 -7.04
C PRO A 43 19.25 -15.44 -6.47
N GLY A 44 18.96 -15.50 -5.17
CA GLY A 44 17.97 -14.68 -4.50
C GLY A 44 18.45 -13.34 -3.95
N CYS A 45 19.69 -13.19 -3.46
CA CYS A 45 20.06 -11.95 -2.74
C CYS A 45 20.17 -10.74 -3.69
N GLU A 46 20.91 -10.91 -4.80
CA GLU A 46 21.07 -9.88 -5.83
C GLU A 46 19.74 -9.61 -6.54
N MET A 47 18.99 -10.66 -6.90
CA MET A 47 17.67 -10.51 -7.53
C MET A 47 16.70 -9.77 -6.63
N ASN A 48 16.64 -10.08 -5.32
CA ASN A 48 15.76 -9.35 -4.41
C ASN A 48 16.23 -7.91 -4.15
N ARG A 49 17.54 -7.62 -4.26
CA ARG A 49 18.02 -6.24 -4.26
C ARG A 49 17.52 -5.50 -5.50
N ILE A 50 17.70 -6.08 -6.69
CA ILE A 50 17.26 -5.50 -7.97
C ILE A 50 15.74 -5.31 -7.98
N LEU A 51 14.96 -6.31 -7.56
CA LEU A 51 13.50 -6.23 -7.47
C LEU A 51 13.05 -5.11 -6.53
N ARG A 52 13.71 -4.95 -5.38
CA ARG A 52 13.44 -3.85 -4.45
C ARG A 52 13.78 -2.50 -5.06
N GLU A 53 14.96 -2.36 -5.66
CA GLU A 53 15.36 -1.11 -6.33
C GLU A 53 14.35 -0.74 -7.43
N HIS A 54 13.84 -1.72 -8.18
CA HIS A 54 12.78 -1.51 -9.16
C HIS A 54 11.46 -1.10 -8.51
N GLN A 55 11.04 -1.78 -7.43
CA GLN A 55 9.82 -1.42 -6.68
C GLN A 55 9.91 0.00 -6.13
N GLU A 56 11.01 0.37 -5.48
CA GLU A 56 11.24 1.71 -4.94
C GLU A 56 11.24 2.77 -6.06
N LYS A 57 11.86 2.48 -7.21
CA LYS A 57 11.82 3.38 -8.37
C LYS A 57 10.42 3.53 -8.96
N GLU A 58 9.64 2.46 -9.03
CA GLU A 58 8.25 2.51 -9.52
C GLU A 58 7.30 3.23 -8.54
N GLU A 59 7.54 3.14 -7.23
CA GLU A 59 6.78 3.86 -6.21
C GLU A 59 6.99 5.38 -6.26
N VAL A 60 8.18 5.83 -6.69
CA VAL A 60 8.52 7.27 -6.77
C VAL A 60 8.06 7.89 -8.09
N LYS A 61 7.79 7.10 -9.13
CA LYS A 61 7.34 7.65 -10.42
C LYS A 61 5.95 8.25 -10.30
N PRO A 62 5.76 9.54 -10.70
CA PRO A 62 4.44 10.15 -10.74
C PRO A 62 3.54 9.30 -11.63
N VAL A 63 2.31 9.09 -11.18
CA VAL A 63 1.30 8.32 -11.92
C VAL A 63 1.00 9.09 -13.21
N GLU A 64 1.28 8.47 -14.36
CA GLU A 64 0.82 9.02 -15.62
C GLU A 64 -0.72 8.99 -15.62
N ARG A 65 -1.31 10.14 -15.93
CA ARG A 65 -2.77 10.24 -16.03
C ARG A 65 -3.26 9.31 -17.16
N PRO A 66 -4.23 8.42 -16.89
CA PRO A 66 -4.75 7.52 -17.90
C PRO A 66 -5.55 8.30 -18.95
N ARG A 67 -5.86 7.62 -20.05
CA ARG A 67 -6.69 8.19 -21.12
C ARG A 67 -8.12 8.42 -20.64
N THR A 68 -8.70 9.54 -21.04
CA THR A 68 -10.09 9.91 -20.68
C THR A 68 -11.13 9.36 -21.66
N THR A 69 -10.72 8.69 -22.74
CA THR A 69 -11.63 8.17 -23.78
C THR A 69 -12.20 6.78 -23.46
N HIS A 70 -11.68 6.11 -22.43
CA HIS A 70 -12.08 4.76 -22.05
C HIS A 70 -12.17 4.67 -20.53
N CYS A 71 -13.03 3.79 -20.05
CA CYS A 71 -13.01 3.36 -18.65
C CYS A 71 -11.64 2.77 -18.32
N THR A 72 -11.00 3.30 -17.28
CA THR A 72 -9.69 2.82 -16.83
C THR A 72 -9.80 1.42 -16.20
N GLY A 73 -10.96 1.08 -15.62
CA GLY A 73 -11.24 -0.20 -14.98
C GLY A 73 -11.47 -1.36 -15.95
N CYS A 74 -12.37 -1.20 -16.92
CA CYS A 74 -12.76 -2.27 -17.85
C CYS A 74 -12.30 -2.05 -19.30
N ASN A 75 -11.66 -0.91 -19.58
CA ASN A 75 -11.18 -0.54 -20.90
C ASN A 75 -12.25 -0.32 -21.99
N THR A 76 -13.52 -0.25 -21.62
CA THR A 76 -14.61 0.09 -22.55
C THR A 76 -14.52 1.55 -22.98
N LYS A 77 -14.67 1.81 -24.27
CA LYS A 77 -14.66 3.17 -24.84
C LYS A 77 -15.91 3.93 -24.42
N TYR A 78 -15.75 5.17 -23.99
CA TYR A 78 -16.89 6.04 -23.71
C TYR A 78 -17.58 6.52 -25.00
N SER A 79 -18.90 6.70 -24.92
CA SER A 79 -19.78 7.22 -25.98
C SER A 79 -20.85 8.11 -25.36
N GLN A 80 -21.72 8.71 -26.19
CA GLN A 80 -22.84 9.54 -25.69
C GLN A 80 -23.81 8.76 -24.78
N ASP A 81 -23.94 7.45 -24.99
CA ASP A 81 -24.82 6.59 -24.18
C ASP A 81 -24.06 5.86 -23.06
N TYR A 82 -22.74 6.05 -22.97
CA TYR A 82 -21.88 5.34 -22.03
C TYR A 82 -20.71 6.24 -21.60
N GLU A 83 -20.96 7.07 -20.59
CA GLU A 83 -20.02 8.08 -20.11
C GLU A 83 -19.21 7.59 -18.89
N ALA A 84 -18.24 8.41 -18.46
CA ALA A 84 -17.58 8.21 -17.18
C ALA A 84 -18.53 8.62 -16.05
N GLU A 85 -18.72 7.74 -15.08
CA GLU A 85 -19.54 8.02 -13.89
C GLU A 85 -18.72 8.81 -12.87
N GLU A 86 -17.47 8.40 -12.64
CA GLU A 86 -16.56 9.04 -11.70
C GLU A 86 -15.20 9.25 -12.37
N GLU A 87 -14.61 10.43 -12.14
CA GLU A 87 -13.26 10.78 -12.57
C GLU A 87 -12.46 11.32 -11.38
N CYS A 88 -11.31 10.70 -11.11
CA CYS A 88 -10.47 11.12 -10.00
C CYS A 88 -9.69 12.39 -10.38
N PRO A 89 -9.88 13.52 -9.66
CA PRO A 89 -9.22 14.78 -9.99
C PRO A 89 -7.70 14.70 -9.84
N ASP A 90 -7.20 13.84 -8.95
CA ASP A 90 -5.78 13.72 -8.66
C ASP A 90 -5.05 12.89 -9.73
N CYS A 91 -5.49 11.65 -9.94
CA CYS A 91 -4.80 10.70 -10.81
C CYS A 91 -5.41 10.56 -12.22
N GLY A 92 -6.55 11.18 -12.50
CA GLY A 92 -7.24 11.09 -13.79
C GLY A 92 -7.92 9.75 -14.07
N TYR A 93 -7.95 8.84 -13.10
CA TYR A 93 -8.63 7.55 -13.24
C TYR A 93 -10.13 7.78 -13.46
N SER A 94 -10.65 7.31 -14.58
CA SER A 94 -12.07 7.37 -14.91
C SER A 94 -12.70 5.98 -14.89
N ALA A 95 -13.90 5.86 -14.33
CA ALA A 95 -14.64 4.61 -14.27
C ALA A 95 -16.06 4.79 -14.81
N CYS A 96 -16.61 3.76 -15.46
CA CYS A 96 -18.04 3.66 -15.75
C CYS A 96 -18.82 3.24 -14.51
N GLU A 97 -20.14 3.40 -14.52
CA GLU A 97 -21.05 3.01 -13.43
C GLU A 97 -20.79 1.58 -12.92
N SER A 98 -20.63 0.63 -13.84
CA SER A 98 -20.36 -0.76 -13.50
C SER A 98 -19.03 -0.92 -12.75
N CYS A 99 -17.98 -0.21 -13.17
CA CYS A 99 -16.68 -0.26 -12.49
C CYS A 99 -16.73 0.46 -11.15
N VAL A 100 -17.40 1.60 -11.02
CA VAL A 100 -17.55 2.31 -9.73
C VAL A 100 -18.21 1.42 -8.68
N SER A 101 -19.20 0.62 -9.11
CA SER A 101 -19.91 -0.32 -8.25
C SER A 101 -19.15 -1.64 -8.03
N ASP A 102 -18.10 -1.91 -8.81
CA ASP A 102 -17.35 -3.17 -8.79
C ASP A 102 -16.21 -3.14 -7.77
N THR A 103 -16.04 -4.26 -7.07
CA THR A 103 -15.08 -4.43 -5.99
C THR A 103 -13.63 -4.66 -6.45
N SER A 104 -13.37 -4.76 -7.74
CA SER A 104 -12.02 -4.96 -8.30
C SER A 104 -11.54 -3.76 -9.13
N SER A 105 -12.48 -3.02 -9.72
CA SER A 105 -12.21 -1.93 -10.66
C SER A 105 -12.78 -0.57 -10.24
N GLY A 106 -13.40 -0.48 -9.06
CA GLY A 106 -14.00 0.74 -8.52
C GLY A 106 -13.09 1.56 -7.61
N SER A 107 -11.78 1.36 -7.67
CA SER A 107 -10.82 2.19 -6.93
C SER A 107 -9.87 2.91 -7.87
N CYS A 108 -9.64 4.20 -7.63
CA CYS A 108 -8.67 4.95 -8.42
C CYS A 108 -7.22 4.57 -8.06
N TYR A 109 -6.23 5.20 -8.71
CA TYR A 109 -4.82 4.95 -8.42
C TYR A 109 -4.30 5.60 -7.13
N CYS A 110 -5.11 6.45 -6.48
CA CYS A 110 -4.72 7.13 -5.26
C CYS A 110 -4.65 6.15 -4.08
N GLN A 111 -3.57 6.24 -3.30
CA GLN A 111 -3.38 5.36 -2.14
C GLN A 111 -4.25 5.78 -0.95
N ASN A 112 -4.57 7.08 -0.86
CA ASN A 112 -5.21 7.68 0.32
C ASN A 112 -6.63 8.22 0.04
N SER A 113 -7.10 8.11 -1.20
CA SER A 113 -8.42 8.55 -1.64
C SER A 113 -8.99 7.61 -2.70
N ASN A 114 -10.30 7.66 -2.88
CA ASN A 114 -10.99 7.07 -4.01
C ASN A 114 -11.84 8.11 -4.73
N PHE A 115 -11.51 8.39 -6.01
CA PHE A 115 -12.18 9.43 -6.80
C PHE A 115 -12.26 10.78 -6.05
N GLY A 116 -11.15 11.21 -5.45
CA GLY A 116 -11.05 12.45 -4.67
C GLY A 116 -11.60 12.40 -3.25
N ARG A 117 -12.36 11.36 -2.86
CA ARG A 117 -12.85 11.17 -1.48
C ARG A 117 -11.78 10.51 -0.62
N LEU A 118 -11.45 11.11 0.52
CA LEU A 118 -10.39 10.58 1.39
C LEU A 118 -10.85 9.32 2.12
N TYR A 119 -10.00 8.28 2.14
CA TYR A 119 -10.34 7.03 2.83
C TYR A 119 -10.50 7.17 4.34
N CYS A 120 -10.02 8.27 4.95
CA CYS A 120 -10.23 8.52 6.38
C CYS A 120 -11.67 8.92 6.71
N GLU A 121 -12.45 9.36 5.72
CA GLU A 121 -13.86 9.79 5.83
C GLU A 121 -14.81 8.76 5.22
N MET A 122 -14.28 7.69 4.64
CA MET A 122 -15.05 6.63 4.02
C MET A 122 -15.05 5.39 4.89
N ASN A 123 -16.21 4.72 4.91
CA ASN A 123 -16.31 3.40 5.48
C ASN A 123 -15.28 2.44 4.87
N PRO A 124 -14.54 1.67 5.69
CA PRO A 124 -13.63 0.65 5.21
C PRO A 124 -14.41 -0.39 4.41
N ARG A 125 -14.11 -0.49 3.12
CA ARG A 125 -14.56 -1.61 2.30
C ARG A 125 -13.34 -2.45 1.96
N TRP A 126 -13.49 -3.77 2.00
CA TRP A 126 -12.40 -4.72 1.75
C TRP A 126 -11.76 -4.53 0.36
N TYR A 127 -12.47 -3.88 -0.56
CA TYR A 127 -12.03 -3.56 -1.90
C TYR A 127 -11.46 -2.15 -2.10
N HIS A 128 -11.42 -1.30 -1.07
CA HIS A 128 -10.76 0.01 -1.14
C HIS A 128 -9.24 -0.17 -1.17
N MET A 129 -8.69 -0.32 -2.37
CA MET A 129 -7.27 -0.52 -2.64
C MET A 129 -6.86 0.27 -3.88
N SER A 130 -5.63 0.76 -3.96
CA SER A 130 -5.20 1.47 -5.17
C SER A 130 -5.19 0.48 -6.35
N SER A 131 -5.98 0.71 -7.41
CA SER A 131 -6.04 -0.22 -8.56
C SER A 131 -4.73 -0.33 -9.34
N ARG A 132 -3.75 0.55 -9.10
CA ARG A 132 -2.40 0.45 -9.68
C ARG A 132 -1.53 -0.59 -8.98
N THR A 133 -1.61 -0.65 -7.64
CA THR A 133 -0.68 -1.41 -6.80
C THR A 133 -1.34 -2.58 -6.07
N GLY A 134 -2.68 -2.63 -6.06
CA GLY A 134 -3.47 -3.56 -5.25
C GLY A 134 -3.30 -3.34 -3.74
N ARG A 135 -2.66 -2.25 -3.32
CA ARG A 135 -2.41 -1.99 -1.89
C ARG A 135 -3.64 -1.39 -1.25
N SER A 136 -4.11 -2.04 -0.19
CA SER A 136 -5.13 -1.49 0.70
C SER A 136 -4.63 -0.22 1.38
N TYR A 137 -5.56 0.70 1.64
CA TYR A 137 -5.29 1.87 2.46
C TYR A 137 -4.91 1.47 3.90
N LYS A 138 -3.81 2.04 4.41
CA LYS A 138 -3.27 1.81 5.76
C LYS A 138 -3.19 3.09 6.61
N GLY A 139 -3.84 4.16 6.16
CA GLY A 139 -3.83 5.43 6.88
C GLY A 139 -4.90 5.48 7.96
N ASP A 140 -5.00 6.64 8.61
CA ASP A 140 -5.97 6.88 9.68
C ASP A 140 -7.40 6.82 9.18
N ARG A 141 -8.32 6.46 10.07
CA ARG A 141 -9.77 6.42 9.82
C ARG A 141 -10.51 7.14 10.92
N HIS A 142 -11.50 7.94 10.56
CA HIS A 142 -12.36 8.62 11.53
C HIS A 142 -13.56 7.74 11.88
N PRO A 143 -14.10 7.87 13.10
CA PRO A 143 -15.35 7.22 13.46
C PRO A 143 -16.51 7.80 12.65
N GLU A 144 -17.46 6.96 12.26
CA GLU A 144 -18.80 7.44 11.91
C GLU A 144 -19.57 7.85 13.18
N GLU A 145 -20.66 8.62 13.03
CA GLU A 145 -21.38 9.23 14.15
C GLU A 145 -21.92 8.21 15.20
N ASP A 146 -21.95 6.92 14.86
CA ASP A 146 -22.54 5.84 15.67
C ASP A 146 -21.59 4.65 15.98
N GLU A 147 -20.27 4.77 15.79
CA GLU A 147 -19.34 3.64 15.99
C GLU A 147 -18.86 3.46 17.45
N GLU A 148 -18.60 2.22 17.84
CA GLU A 148 -18.13 1.84 19.18
C GLU A 148 -16.85 2.60 19.58
N GLU A 149 -16.94 3.41 20.64
CA GLU A 149 -15.85 4.27 21.15
C GLU A 149 -14.54 3.52 21.46
N ASP A 150 -14.61 2.20 21.67
CA ASP A 150 -13.47 1.37 22.06
C ASP A 150 -12.51 1.06 20.91
N ALA A 151 -12.96 1.10 19.65
CA ALA A 151 -12.10 0.86 18.49
C ALA A 151 -11.20 2.08 18.17
N PHE A 152 -11.59 3.27 18.65
CA PHE A 152 -10.93 4.53 18.35
C PHE A 152 -10.00 4.98 19.48
N GLU A 153 -9.04 5.83 19.13
CA GLU A 153 -8.15 6.46 20.09
C GLU A 153 -8.94 7.36 21.05
N LYS A 154 -8.63 7.32 22.35
CA LYS A 154 -9.34 8.12 23.37
C LYS A 154 -9.10 9.64 23.26
N LYS A 155 -8.07 10.04 22.51
CA LYS A 155 -7.69 11.45 22.33
C LYS A 155 -7.62 11.73 20.85
N ALA A 156 -8.22 12.85 20.44
CA ALA A 156 -8.07 13.33 19.07
C ALA A 156 -6.60 13.66 18.80
N ARG A 157 -6.16 13.32 17.59
CA ARG A 157 -4.83 13.68 17.08
C ARG A 157 -4.95 14.12 15.64
N GLN A 158 -3.85 14.66 15.11
CA GLN A 158 -3.80 15.01 13.71
C GLN A 158 -3.84 13.75 12.83
N CYS A 159 -4.83 13.69 11.94
CA CYS A 159 -4.97 12.64 10.93
C CYS A 159 -3.83 12.76 9.91
N GLY A 160 -3.13 11.66 9.67
CA GLY A 160 -2.06 11.55 8.69
C GLY A 160 -2.52 11.77 7.26
N ASN A 161 -3.82 11.57 6.99
CA ASN A 161 -4.43 11.74 5.67
C ASN A 161 -4.97 13.16 5.45
N CYS A 162 -6.08 13.55 6.10
CA CYS A 162 -6.71 14.86 5.89
C CYS A 162 -6.09 16.02 6.71
N LYS A 163 -5.15 15.75 7.62
CA LYS A 163 -4.51 16.73 8.50
C LYS A 163 -5.42 17.41 9.53
N GLU A 164 -6.70 17.01 9.62
CA GLU A 164 -7.62 17.47 10.65
C GLU A 164 -7.32 16.82 12.01
N THR A 165 -7.71 17.49 13.10
CA THR A 165 -7.61 16.92 14.46
C THR A 165 -8.91 16.23 14.82
N ARG A 166 -8.94 14.90 14.75
CA ARG A 166 -10.12 14.06 15.04
C ARG A 166 -9.72 12.78 15.75
N LEU A 167 -10.70 12.04 16.26
CA LEU A 167 -10.48 10.68 16.74
C LEU A 167 -10.10 9.81 15.54
N CYS A 168 -9.06 8.98 15.72
CA CYS A 168 -8.56 8.08 14.70
C CYS A 168 -8.69 6.64 15.19
N LEU A 169 -8.95 5.69 14.29
CA LEU A 169 -8.97 4.27 14.59
C LEU A 169 -7.62 3.85 15.19
N ARG A 170 -7.64 3.02 16.24
CA ARG A 170 -6.39 2.55 16.84
C ARG A 170 -5.63 1.69 15.85
N LYS A 171 -4.30 1.81 15.86
CA LYS A 171 -3.41 1.07 14.95
C LYS A 171 -3.51 -0.45 15.06
N GLU A 172 -4.04 -0.98 16.15
CA GLU A 172 -4.27 -2.42 16.35
C GLU A 172 -5.40 -2.96 15.48
N TYR A 173 -6.27 -2.10 14.95
CA TYR A 173 -7.38 -2.43 14.05
C TYR A 173 -7.14 -2.02 12.59
N CYS A 174 -5.93 -1.55 12.24
CA CYS A 174 -5.56 -1.06 10.90
C CYS A 174 -4.75 -2.07 10.07
#